data_AF-A0A1S1Y031-F1
#
_entry.id   AF-A0A1S1Y031-F1
#
_cell.length_a   1.000
_cell.length_b   1.000
_cell.length_c   1.000
_cell.angle_alpha   90.00
_cell.angle_beta   90.00
_cell.angle_gamma   90.00
#
_symmetry.space_group_name_H-M   'P 1'
#
loop_
_entity.id
_entity.type
_entity.pdbx_description
1 polymer ?
#
loop_
_entity_poly.entity_id
_entity_poly.type
_entity_poly.pdbx_seq_one_letter_code
_entity_poly.pdbx_strand_id
1 'polypeptide(L)'
;MTNHEQPDIEPEDIGDGNEVSHGKGRRALRNIRRELSDDELSSPAVQRMLIDDLERLEKEKFELSEFRGKFYDADKKSAILEEKIKSSTSQEVIFSVCLTVGSASLGYAPSVWTTQPTGYISIAFGIILIIGGIASKVVKR
;
A
#
# COMPACT_ATOMS: atom_id res chain seq x y z
N MET A 1 0.05 -36.37 -36.89
CA MET A 1 0.23 -35.01 -37.47
C MET A 1 -0.18 -34.03 -36.39
N THR A 2 0.65 -33.95 -35.34
CA THR A 2 1.62 -32.86 -35.07
C THR A 2 0.92 -31.64 -34.50
N ASN A 3 0.77 -31.66 -33.17
CA ASN A 3 0.52 -30.49 -32.34
C ASN A 3 1.57 -29.43 -32.66
N HIS A 4 1.14 -28.24 -33.05
CA HIS A 4 2.03 -27.09 -33.13
C HIS A 4 2.25 -26.57 -31.72
N GLU A 5 3.41 -26.89 -31.14
CA GLU A 5 3.97 -26.16 -29.99
C GLU A 5 4.22 -24.72 -30.42
N GLN A 6 3.41 -23.81 -29.91
CA GLN A 6 3.62 -22.38 -30.01
C GLN A 6 4.67 -22.03 -28.94
N PRO A 7 5.81 -21.39 -29.28
CA PRO A 7 6.80 -21.04 -28.28
C PRO A 7 6.23 -20.01 -27.30
N ASP A 8 6.46 -20.23 -26.00
CA ASP A 8 6.11 -19.28 -24.94
C ASP A 8 6.83 -17.95 -25.19
N ILE A 9 6.05 -16.92 -25.51
CA ILE A 9 6.52 -15.55 -25.63
C ILE A 9 6.45 -14.93 -24.23
N GLU A 10 7.61 -14.66 -23.65
CA GLU A 10 7.71 -13.88 -22.42
C GLU A 10 7.12 -12.48 -22.67
N PRO A 11 6.22 -11.96 -21.82
CA PRO A 11 5.67 -10.63 -22.03
C PRO A 11 6.80 -9.61 -21.95
N GLU A 12 6.97 -8.82 -23.02
CA GLU A 12 7.85 -7.66 -22.97
C GLU A 12 7.39 -6.80 -21.79
N ASP A 13 8.30 -6.67 -20.81
CA ASP A 13 8.22 -5.67 -19.75
C ASP A 13 8.16 -4.31 -20.45
N ILE A 14 6.95 -3.84 -20.74
CA ILE A 14 6.68 -2.42 -20.93
C ILE A 14 6.85 -1.83 -19.53
N GLY A 15 8.11 -1.76 -19.12
CA GLY A 15 8.55 -1.07 -17.94
C GLY A 15 8.20 0.38 -18.18
N ASP A 16 7.02 0.78 -17.71
CA ASP A 16 6.79 2.14 -17.26
C ASP A 16 7.65 2.34 -16.01
N GLY A 17 8.96 2.34 -16.27
CA GLY A 17 9.98 2.71 -15.34
C GLY A 17 9.77 4.18 -15.09
N ASN A 18 8.97 4.49 -14.07
CA ASN A 18 9.26 5.64 -13.25
C ASN A 18 10.70 5.45 -12.79
N GLU A 19 11.63 5.97 -13.61
CA GLU A 19 13.02 6.14 -13.25
C GLU A 19 12.98 6.94 -11.96
N VAL A 20 13.18 6.24 -10.85
CA VAL A 20 13.49 6.86 -9.58
C VAL A 20 14.72 7.68 -9.91
N SER A 21 14.54 9.00 -10.03
CA SER A 21 15.61 9.95 -10.28
C SER A 21 16.60 9.77 -9.14
N HIS A 22 17.59 8.90 -9.34
CA HIS A 22 18.75 8.78 -8.50
C HIS A 22 19.39 10.16 -8.53
N GLY A 23 19.12 10.93 -7.47
CA GLY A 23 19.55 12.31 -7.35
C GLY A 23 21.00 12.39 -7.79
N LYS A 24 21.26 13.32 -8.72
CA LYS A 24 22.50 13.58 -9.45
C LYS A 24 23.74 13.47 -8.55
N GLY A 25 24.14 12.23 -8.27
CA GLY A 25 25.10 11.90 -7.23
C GLY A 25 26.49 11.99 -7.81
N ARG A 26 27.26 12.99 -7.33
CA ARG A 26 28.72 13.14 -7.44
C ARG A 26 29.36 12.59 -8.73
N ARG A 27 28.86 13.00 -9.91
CA ARG A 27 29.54 12.73 -11.20
C ARG A 27 30.95 13.35 -11.25
N ALA A 28 31.24 14.34 -10.40
CA ALA A 28 32.52 15.05 -10.32
C ALA A 28 33.72 14.17 -9.91
N LEU A 29 33.50 13.01 -9.27
CA LEU A 29 34.58 12.14 -8.79
C LEU A 29 34.77 10.88 -9.65
N ARG A 30 33.99 10.69 -10.72
CA ARG A 30 34.02 9.45 -11.53
C ARG A 30 35.29 9.30 -12.38
N ASN A 31 35.98 10.41 -12.65
CA ASN A 31 37.21 10.44 -13.47
C ASN A 31 38.52 10.44 -12.65
N ILE A 32 38.45 10.41 -11.32
CA ILE A 32 39.64 10.21 -10.49
C ILE A 32 40.00 8.72 -10.51
N ARG A 33 41.23 8.41 -10.94
CA ARG A 33 41.81 7.06 -10.93
C ARG A 33 41.79 6.57 -9.48
N ARG A 34 40.89 5.62 -9.17
CA ARG A 34 40.72 5.03 -7.83
C ARG A 34 41.79 3.98 -7.49
N GLU A 35 42.67 3.69 -8.44
CA GLU A 35 43.78 2.76 -8.25
C GLU A 35 44.89 3.48 -7.51
N LEU A 36 45.10 3.11 -6.24
CA LEU A 36 46.32 3.45 -5.54
C LEU A 36 47.44 2.53 -6.03
N SER A 37 48.63 3.10 -6.27
CA SER A 37 49.84 2.30 -6.45
C SER A 37 50.33 1.71 -5.12
N ASP A 38 51.09 0.61 -5.17
CA ASP A 38 51.62 -0.04 -3.96
C ASP A 38 52.51 0.90 -3.12
N ASP A 39 53.23 1.82 -3.76
CA ASP A 39 54.03 2.85 -3.09
C ASP A 39 53.15 3.86 -2.33
N GLU A 40 52.01 4.27 -2.88
CA GLU A 40 51.06 5.16 -2.21
C GLU A 40 50.30 4.46 -1.08
N LEU A 41 50.01 3.16 -1.23
CA LEU A 41 49.43 2.32 -0.17
C LEU A 41 50.39 2.09 0.99
N SER A 42 51.69 2.09 0.73
CA SER A 42 52.72 1.97 1.78
C SER A 42 52.83 3.25 2.64
N SER A 43 52.27 4.37 2.17
CA SER A 43 52.27 5.64 2.90
C SER A 43 51.39 5.58 4.15
N PRO A 44 51.94 5.91 5.34
CA PRO A 44 51.18 5.91 6.60
C PRO A 44 49.96 6.84 6.59
N ALA A 45 50.00 7.92 5.80
CA ALA A 45 48.91 8.88 5.70
C ALA A 45 47.70 8.29 4.96
N VAL A 46 47.94 7.52 3.90
CA VAL A 46 46.90 6.85 3.11
C VAL A 46 46.27 5.71 3.90
N GLN A 47 47.08 4.93 4.64
CA GLN A 47 46.58 3.87 5.50
C GLN A 47 45.66 4.41 6.60
N ARG A 48 46.03 5.52 7.26
CA ARG A 48 45.17 6.18 8.25
C ARG A 48 43.88 6.70 7.64
N MET A 49 43.95 7.33 6.46
CA MET A 49 42.76 7.80 5.75
C MET A 49 41.80 6.64 5.42
N LEU A 50 42.31 5.50 4.94
CA LEU A 50 41.49 4.34 4.62
C LEU A 50 40.86 3.72 5.87
N ILE A 51 41.57 3.70 6.99
CA ILE A 51 41.05 3.24 8.28
C ILE A 51 39.93 4.17 8.77
N ASP A 52 40.16 5.49 8.75
CA ASP A 52 39.15 6.49 9.15
C ASP A 52 37.89 6.40 8.27
N ASP A 53 38.06 6.19 6.95
CA ASP A 53 36.94 5.99 6.04
C ASP A 53 36.20 4.67 6.30
N LEU A 54 36.91 3.61 6.66
CA LEU A 54 36.31 2.32 7.01
C LEU A 54 35.50 2.44 8.30
N GLU A 55 36.05 3.07 9.34
CA GLU A 55 35.32 3.33 10.59
C GLU A 55 34.07 4.19 10.35
N ARG A 56 34.19 5.23 9.52
CA ARG A 56 33.04 6.05 9.12
C ARG A 56 31.97 5.24 8.41
N LEU A 57 32.35 4.41 7.43
CA LEU A 57 31.42 3.56 6.69
C LEU A 57 30.77 2.49 7.57
N GLU A 58 31.49 1.91 8.52
CA GLU A 58 30.93 0.96 9.48
C GLU A 58 29.89 1.63 10.38
N LYS A 59 30.18 2.85 10.86
CA LYS A 59 29.23 3.64 11.64
C LYS A 59 27.98 3.97 10.82
N GLU A 60 28.14 4.47 9.60
CA GLU A 60 27.02 4.76 8.70
C GLU A 60 26.18 3.50 8.42
N LYS A 61 26.83 2.35 8.19
CA LYS A 61 26.16 1.06 7.98
C LYS A 61 25.38 0.63 9.23
N PHE A 62 25.96 0.80 10.41
CA PHE A 62 25.31 0.47 11.67
C PHE A 62 24.04 1.31 11.87
N GLU A 63 24.15 2.64 11.72
CA GLU A 63 23.01 3.56 11.80
C GLU A 63 21.91 3.19 10.79
N LEU A 64 22.30 2.93 9.53
CA LEU A 64 21.35 2.59 8.47
C LEU A 64 20.65 1.24 8.72
N SER A 65 21.36 0.27 9.32
CA SER A 65 20.78 -1.02 9.67
C SER A 65 19.68 -0.90 10.71
N GLU A 66 19.81 0.03 11.65
CA GLU A 66 18.80 0.30 12.67
C GLU A 66 17.55 0.96 12.05
N PHE A 67 17.76 1.92 11.13
CA PHE A 67 16.66 2.55 10.40
C PHE A 67 15.89 1.57 9.52
N ARG A 68 16.57 0.59 8.93
CA ARG A 68 15.94 -0.44 8.09
C ARG A 68 14.89 -1.23 8.88
N GLY A 69 15.20 -1.64 10.12
CA GLY A 69 14.23 -2.34 10.97
C GLY A 69 13.01 -1.47 11.29
N LYS A 70 13.26 -0.23 11.73
CA LYS A 70 12.20 0.74 12.03
C LYS A 70 11.31 1.05 10.83
N PHE A 71 11.89 1.12 9.63
CA PHE A 71 11.17 1.34 8.39
C PHE A 71 10.19 0.18 8.11
N TYR A 72 10.65 -1.08 8.16
CA TYR A 72 9.77 -2.22 7.93
C TYR A 72 8.69 -2.36 9.01
N ASP A 73 9.00 -2.05 10.27
CA ASP A 73 8.00 -2.04 11.33
C ASP A 73 6.92 -0.97 11.11
N ALA A 74 7.33 0.23 10.68
CA ALA A 74 6.41 1.31 10.36
C ALA A 74 5.55 0.99 9.12
N ASP A 75 6.18 0.48 8.07
CA ASP A 75 5.52 0.06 6.84
C ASP A 75 4.47 -1.03 7.09
N LYS A 76 4.84 -2.06 7.88
CA LYS A 76 3.91 -3.11 8.30
C LYS A 76 2.74 -2.56 9.12
N LYS A 77 2.99 -1.64 10.05
CA LYS A 77 1.93 -0.99 10.82
C LYS A 77 1.02 -0.17 9.91
N SER A 78 1.58 0.54 8.93
CA SER A 78 0.81 1.30 7.94
C SER A 78 -0.12 0.39 7.16
N ALA A 79 0.39 -0.71 6.60
CA ALA A 79 -0.41 -1.69 5.87
C ALA A 79 -1.55 -2.29 6.71
N ILE A 80 -1.28 -2.62 7.98
CA ILE A 80 -2.31 -3.13 8.91
C ILE A 80 -3.40 -2.07 9.17
N LEU A 81 -3.00 -0.81 9.36
CA LEU A 81 -3.92 0.29 9.64
C LEU A 81 -4.78 0.61 8.40
N GLU A 82 -4.19 0.63 7.22
CA GLU A 82 -4.88 0.86 5.96
C GLU A 82 -5.95 -0.21 5.70
N GLU A 83 -5.63 -1.48 5.93
CA GLU A 83 -6.59 -2.58 5.80
C GLU A 83 -7.73 -2.47 6.83
N LYS A 84 -7.41 -2.08 8.07
CA LYS A 84 -8.44 -1.82 9.10
C LYS A 84 -9.36 -0.67 8.71
N ILE A 85 -8.82 0.41 8.14
CA ILE A 85 -9.60 1.56 7.67
C ILE A 85 -10.52 1.12 6.53
N LYS A 86 -9.99 0.39 5.53
CA LYS A 86 -10.78 -0.12 4.40
C LYS A 86 -11.96 -0.98 4.85
N SER A 87 -11.75 -1.87 5.82
CA SER A 87 -12.82 -2.66 6.45
C SER A 87 -13.86 -1.78 7.15
N SER A 88 -13.42 -0.73 7.85
CA SER A 88 -14.31 0.24 8.51
C SER A 88 -15.15 1.04 7.51
N THR A 89 -14.53 1.56 6.44
CA THR A 89 -15.21 2.33 5.39
C THR A 89 -16.25 1.48 4.67
N SER A 90 -15.95 0.22 4.37
CA SER A 90 -16.93 -0.69 3.76
C SER A 90 -18.19 -0.84 4.61
N GLN A 91 -18.06 -0.94 5.95
CA GLN A 91 -19.20 -1.05 6.85
C GLN A 91 -20.00 0.25 6.92
N GLU A 92 -19.34 1.41 6.89
CA GLU A 92 -20.00 2.71 6.87
C GLU A 92 -20.81 2.94 5.59
N VAL A 93 -20.26 2.53 4.44
CA VAL A 93 -20.96 2.61 3.16
C VAL A 93 -22.20 1.70 3.18
N ILE A 94 -22.08 0.44 3.63
CA ILE A 94 -23.23 -0.48 3.72
C ILE A 94 -24.29 0.08 4.66
N PHE A 95 -23.90 0.54 5.86
CA PHE A 95 -24.82 1.14 6.81
C PHE A 95 -25.53 2.38 6.23
N SER A 96 -24.79 3.28 5.57
CA SER A 96 -25.33 4.49 4.95
C SER A 96 -26.33 4.17 3.85
N VAL A 97 -26.00 3.22 2.96
CA VAL A 97 -26.90 2.78 1.88
C VAL A 97 -28.15 2.14 2.45
N CYS A 98 -28.01 1.18 3.37
CA CYS A 98 -29.15 0.50 3.99
C CYS A 98 -30.06 1.48 4.73
N LEU A 99 -29.50 2.43 5.49
CA LEU A 99 -30.28 3.41 6.22
C LEU A 99 -30.99 4.39 5.29
N THR A 100 -30.31 4.88 4.25
CA THR A 100 -30.88 5.82 3.28
C THR A 100 -32.00 5.17 2.48
N VAL A 101 -31.75 3.99 1.89
CA VAL A 101 -32.73 3.27 1.07
C VAL A 101 -33.88 2.77 1.94
N GLY A 102 -33.61 2.26 3.14
CA GLY A 102 -34.64 1.83 4.07
C GLY A 102 -35.55 2.98 4.51
N SER A 103 -34.97 4.14 4.84
CA SER A 103 -35.72 5.34 5.20
C SER A 103 -36.53 5.90 4.02
N ALA A 104 -35.97 5.88 2.81
CA ALA A 104 -36.70 6.26 1.60
C ALA A 104 -37.89 5.33 1.32
N SER A 105 -37.72 4.02 1.49
CA SER A 105 -38.80 3.02 1.35
C SER A 105 -39.92 3.22 2.36
N LEU A 106 -39.58 3.56 3.61
CA LEU A 106 -40.54 3.89 4.66
C LEU A 106 -41.25 5.22 4.37
N GLY A 107 -40.54 6.23 3.88
CA GLY A 107 -41.12 7.50 3.45
C GLY A 107 -42.03 7.38 2.22
N TYR A 108 -41.76 6.40 1.35
CA TYR A 108 -42.58 6.09 0.18
C TYR A 108 -43.85 5.30 0.52
N ALA A 109 -43.85 4.54 1.63
CA ALA A 109 -44.95 3.66 2.00
C ALA A 109 -46.34 4.33 2.05
N PRO A 110 -46.52 5.56 2.58
CA PRO A 110 -47.81 6.26 2.54
C PRO A 110 -48.34 6.49 1.12
N SER A 111 -47.45 6.68 0.14
CA SER A 111 -47.84 6.94 -1.27
C SER A 111 -48.46 5.72 -1.95
N VAL A 112 -48.18 4.51 -1.47
CA VAL A 112 -48.65 3.24 -2.05
C VAL A 112 -49.59 2.47 -1.12
N TRP A 113 -50.04 3.11 -0.05
CA TRP A 113 -50.86 2.48 0.99
C TRP A 113 -52.18 1.90 0.47
N THR A 114 -52.78 2.54 -0.54
CA THR A 114 -54.04 2.08 -1.16
C THR A 114 -53.85 0.92 -2.14
N THR A 115 -52.61 0.64 -2.54
CA THR A 115 -52.27 -0.44 -3.48
C THR A 115 -51.67 -1.61 -2.70
N GLN A 116 -52.54 -2.37 -2.05
CA GLN A 116 -52.14 -3.59 -1.34
C GLN A 116 -51.97 -4.74 -2.36
N PRO A 117 -50.89 -5.57 -2.32
CA PRO A 117 -49.97 -5.80 -1.22
C PRO A 117 -48.75 -4.86 -1.12
N THR A 118 -48.58 -3.98 -2.09
CA THR A 118 -47.36 -3.17 -2.30
C THR A 118 -47.01 -2.29 -1.09
N GLY A 119 -48.01 -1.74 -0.40
CA GLY A 119 -47.83 -0.96 0.83
C GLY A 119 -47.14 -1.75 1.95
N TYR A 120 -47.61 -2.97 2.26
CA TYR A 120 -46.96 -3.80 3.30
C TYR A 120 -45.56 -4.24 2.89
N ILE A 121 -45.34 -4.51 1.61
CA ILE A 121 -44.03 -4.89 1.09
C ILE A 121 -43.03 -3.74 1.24
N SER A 122 -43.44 -2.49 0.95
CA SER A 122 -42.58 -1.30 1.09
C SER A 122 -42.12 -1.07 2.54
N ILE A 123 -43.02 -1.30 3.51
CA ILE A 123 -42.70 -1.18 4.94
C ILE A 123 -41.79 -2.32 5.39
N ALA A 124 -42.14 -3.56 5.04
CA ALA A 124 -41.34 -4.73 5.42
C ALA A 124 -39.91 -4.62 4.86
N PHE A 125 -39.78 -4.21 3.60
CA PHE A 125 -38.48 -3.99 2.96
C PHE A 125 -37.67 -2.88 3.66
N GLY A 126 -38.31 -1.75 3.98
CA GLY A 126 -37.67 -0.65 4.69
C GLY A 126 -37.16 -1.06 6.08
N ILE A 127 -37.98 -1.79 6.84
CA ILE A 127 -37.59 -2.30 8.17
C ILE A 127 -36.42 -3.28 8.07
N ILE A 128 -36.47 -4.23 7.14
CA ILE A 128 -35.39 -5.21 6.94
C ILE A 128 -34.07 -4.51 6.61
N LEU A 129 -34.10 -3.50 5.73
CA LEU A 129 -32.89 -2.73 5.39
C LEU A 129 -32.32 -1.96 6.58
N ILE A 130 -33.17 -1.32 7.38
CA ILE A 130 -32.70 -0.58 8.56
C ILE A 130 -32.09 -1.54 9.58
N ILE A 131 -32.76 -2.66 9.89
CA ILE A 131 -32.26 -3.67 10.83
C ILE A 131 -30.97 -4.29 10.29
N GLY A 132 -30.93 -4.65 9.01
CA GLY A 132 -29.74 -5.20 8.35
C GLY A 132 -28.56 -4.23 8.37
N GLY A 133 -28.81 -2.94 8.14
CA GLY A 133 -27.82 -1.88 8.27
C GLY A 133 -27.25 -1.80 9.69
N ILE A 134 -28.12 -1.75 10.70
CA ILE A 134 -27.69 -1.73 12.12
C ILE A 134 -26.88 -2.98 12.46
N ALA A 135 -27.36 -4.17 12.07
CA ALA A 135 -26.68 -5.44 12.30
C ALA A 135 -25.29 -5.47 11.64
N SER A 136 -25.15 -4.93 10.41
CA SER A 136 -23.87 -4.88 9.69
C SER A 136 -22.79 -4.09 10.43
N LYS A 137 -23.18 -3.10 11.23
CA LYS A 137 -22.28 -2.29 12.05
C LYS A 137 -21.92 -2.96 13.40
N VAL A 138 -22.79 -3.82 13.91
CA VAL A 138 -22.64 -4.46 15.23
C VAL A 138 -21.88 -5.78 15.16
N VAL A 139 -22.05 -6.57 14.09
CA VAL A 139 -21.48 -7.93 13.97
C VAL A 139 -19.95 -8.00 13.89
N LYS A 140 -19.27 -6.89 13.55
CA LYS A 140 -17.80 -6.83 13.41
C LYS A 140 -17.11 -5.86 14.38
N ARG A 141 -17.85 -5.29 15.33
CA ARG A 141 -17.25 -4.56 16.46
C ARG A 141 -16.78 -5.52 17.54
#